data_AF-A0A1M5WLY1-F1
#
_entry.id   AF-A0A1M5WLY1-F1
#
_cell.length_a   1.000
_cell.length_b   1.000
_cell.length_c   1.000
_cell.angle_alpha   90.00
_cell.angle_beta   90.00
_cell.angle_gamma   90.00
#
_symmetry.space_group_name_H-M   'P 1'
#
loop_
_entity.id
_entity.type
_entity.pdbx_description
1 polymer ?
#
loop_
_entity_poly.entity_id
_entity_poly.type
_entity_poly.pdbx_seq_one_letter_code
_entity_poly.pdbx_strand_id
1 'polypeptide(L)'
;MKNDYFSIENINELAKEMTINNIIPYEELPQYDLFLSQVIDYLNDHFENEKYTNNIVQNYIKSQVISKPEDGKKRGYTKIHLAQLALLSYMRPILTTEEIKKVFTLAFNEINDRTDDVISWEKAYATFCDIQTECSNDFLKNAYFDEEKIQNIIKECSLEEKDEERIKVFLIVMTLIAQASVIKKLAQTIVESYEKYDKHNSMTEDPKSEDSADE
;
A
#
# COMPACT_ATOMS: atom_id res chain seq x y z
N MET A 1 26.58 24.47 25.13
CA MET A 1 25.41 23.57 25.02
C MET A 1 24.77 23.90 23.69
N LYS A 2 24.79 22.99 22.71
CA LYS A 2 24.07 23.19 21.45
C LYS A 2 22.59 22.96 21.77
N ASN A 3 21.76 23.99 21.59
CA ASN A 3 20.33 23.78 21.51
C ASN A 3 20.11 23.00 20.20
N ASP A 4 19.78 21.72 20.29
CA ASP A 4 19.30 20.96 19.14
C ASP A 4 17.87 21.44 18.85
N TYR A 5 17.76 22.44 17.97
CA TYR A 5 16.49 22.91 17.44
C TYR A 5 15.94 21.88 16.44
N PHE A 6 14.64 21.57 16.51
CA PHE A 6 13.99 20.66 15.57
C PHE A 6 13.65 21.43 14.28
N SER A 7 14.60 21.44 13.35
CA SER A 7 14.51 22.22 12.11
C SER A 7 13.77 21.46 10.98
N ILE A 8 13.41 22.15 9.89
CA ILE A 8 12.90 21.47 8.69
C ILE A 8 13.93 20.51 8.11
N GLU A 9 15.23 20.81 8.26
CA GLU A 9 16.28 19.90 7.80
C GLU A 9 16.20 18.57 8.55
N ASN A 10 15.93 18.59 9.86
CA ASN A 10 15.68 17.38 10.65
C ASN A 10 14.41 16.64 10.18
N ILE A 11 13.34 17.36 9.85
CA ILE A 11 12.09 16.76 9.33
C ILE A 11 12.33 16.12 7.97
N ASN A 12 13.10 16.79 7.10
CA ASN A 12 13.47 16.26 5.80
C ASN A 12 14.33 15.01 5.97
N GLU A 13 15.35 15.02 6.84
CA GLU A 13 16.17 13.84 7.15
C GLU A 13 15.34 12.66 7.66
N LEU A 14 14.43 12.90 8.62
CA LEU A 14 13.49 11.87 9.09
C LEU A 14 12.62 11.32 7.96
N ALA A 15 12.12 12.19 7.08
CA ALA A 15 11.36 11.77 5.91
C ALA A 15 12.22 10.92 4.98
N LYS A 16 13.51 11.25 4.81
CA LYS A 16 14.44 10.44 3.98
C LYS A 16 14.64 9.04 4.54
N GLU A 17 14.89 8.93 5.85
CA GLU A 17 15.07 7.64 6.52
C GLU A 17 13.83 6.75 6.39
N MET A 18 12.63 7.35 6.51
CA MET A 18 11.36 6.64 6.34
C MET A 18 11.14 6.16 4.90
N THR A 19 11.58 6.93 3.90
CA THR A 19 11.44 6.58 2.49
C THR A 19 12.33 5.40 2.07
N ILE A 20 13.58 5.34 2.55
CA ILE A 20 14.56 4.31 2.15
C ILE A 20 14.15 2.90 2.61
N ASN A 21 13.47 2.79 3.75
CA ASN A 21 13.15 1.49 4.37
C ASN A 21 11.73 0.99 4.09
N ASN A 22 10.98 1.62 3.18
CA ASN A 22 9.54 1.38 3.08
C ASN A 22 9.13 0.23 2.14
N ILE A 23 10.06 -0.37 1.38
CA ILE A 23 9.73 -1.38 0.37
C ILE A 23 10.69 -2.55 0.47
N ILE A 24 10.18 -3.77 0.36
CA ILE A 24 10.99 -4.97 0.22
C ILE A 24 11.04 -5.34 -1.27
N PRO A 25 12.19 -5.26 -1.95
CA PRO A 25 12.33 -5.71 -3.33
C PRO A 25 11.87 -7.15 -3.53
N TYR A 26 11.33 -7.48 -4.71
CA TYR A 26 10.88 -8.86 -4.98
C TYR A 26 12.01 -9.88 -4.86
N GLU A 27 13.22 -9.50 -5.25
CA GLU A 27 14.42 -10.33 -5.25
C GLU A 27 14.85 -10.72 -3.84
N GLU A 28 14.58 -9.85 -2.86
CA GLU A 28 14.90 -10.03 -1.45
C GLU A 28 13.88 -10.89 -0.70
N LEU A 29 12.70 -11.13 -1.27
CA LEU A 29 11.75 -12.06 -0.68
C LEU A 29 12.38 -13.46 -0.57
N PRO A 30 12.17 -14.16 0.57
CA PRO A 30 12.69 -15.52 0.79
C PRO A 30 12.44 -16.46 -0.40
N GLN A 31 13.51 -17.11 -0.85
CA GLN A 31 13.51 -17.97 -2.03
C GLN A 31 13.04 -19.40 -1.75
N TYR A 32 13.05 -19.81 -0.48
CA TYR A 32 12.62 -21.13 -0.03
C TYR A 32 11.24 -21.08 0.62
N ASP A 33 10.45 -22.15 0.44
CA ASP A 33 9.12 -22.25 1.02
C ASP A 33 9.15 -22.22 2.55
N LEU A 34 8.26 -21.41 3.13
CA LEU A 34 8.19 -21.14 4.57
C LEU A 34 7.06 -21.92 5.25
N PHE A 35 7.25 -22.20 6.53
CA PHE A 35 6.14 -22.52 7.43
C PHE A 35 5.35 -21.26 7.78
N LEU A 36 4.08 -21.40 8.15
CA LEU A 36 3.25 -20.27 8.57
C LEU A 36 3.89 -19.44 9.69
N SER A 37 4.54 -20.07 10.68
CA SER A 37 5.21 -19.32 11.75
C SER A 37 6.32 -18.42 11.20
N GLN A 38 7.12 -18.92 10.26
CA GLN A 38 8.19 -18.14 9.63
C GLN A 38 7.65 -17.01 8.76
N VAL A 39 6.49 -17.21 8.11
CA VAL A 39 5.81 -16.13 7.37
C VAL A 39 5.37 -15.03 8.35
N ILE A 40 4.80 -15.41 9.49
CA ILE A 40 4.37 -14.44 10.51
C ILE A 40 5.57 -13.68 11.08
N ASP A 41 6.65 -14.39 11.40
CA ASP A 41 7.90 -13.77 11.91
C ASP A 41 8.44 -12.77 10.86
N TYR A 42 8.56 -13.21 9.61
CA TYR A 42 8.98 -12.37 8.49
C TYR A 42 8.11 -11.10 8.33
N LEU A 43 6.77 -11.24 8.35
CA LEU A 43 5.89 -10.09 8.21
C LEU A 43 6.02 -9.13 9.40
N ASN A 44 6.16 -9.64 10.63
CA ASN A 44 6.29 -8.79 11.81
C ASN A 44 7.66 -8.08 11.87
N ASP A 45 8.71 -8.70 11.33
CA ASP A 45 10.05 -8.09 11.25
C ASP A 45 10.10 -6.95 10.23
N HIS A 46 9.37 -7.08 9.11
CA HIS A 46 9.38 -6.08 8.03
C HIS A 46 8.26 -5.05 8.10
N PHE A 47 7.16 -5.36 8.78
CA PHE A 47 6.01 -4.47 8.95
C PHE A 47 5.73 -4.26 10.44
N GLU A 48 6.65 -3.58 11.14
CA GLU A 48 6.63 -3.46 12.62
C GLU A 48 5.32 -2.90 13.19
N ASN A 49 4.64 -2.03 12.42
CA ASN A 49 3.35 -1.44 12.80
C ASN A 49 2.16 -2.38 12.56
N GLU A 50 2.36 -3.47 11.80
CA GLU A 50 1.36 -4.47 11.47
C GLU A 50 1.61 -5.76 12.27
N LYS A 51 0.80 -5.99 13.31
CA LYS A 51 0.91 -7.23 14.10
C LYS A 51 0.18 -8.38 13.43
N TYR A 52 0.93 -9.24 12.75
CA TYR A 52 0.44 -10.48 12.18
C TYR A 52 0.38 -11.61 13.22
N THR A 53 -0.71 -12.36 13.15
CA THR A 53 -0.93 -13.59 13.94
C THR A 53 -1.41 -14.68 13.00
N ASN A 54 -1.37 -15.93 13.47
CA ASN A 54 -1.92 -17.07 12.72
C ASN A 54 -3.37 -16.80 12.30
N ASN A 55 -4.21 -16.32 13.21
CA ASN A 55 -5.62 -16.03 12.90
C ASN A 55 -5.77 -14.98 11.80
N ILE A 56 -4.93 -13.94 11.78
CA ILE A 56 -4.99 -12.89 10.75
C ILE A 56 -4.67 -13.48 9.37
N VAL A 57 -3.56 -14.21 9.24
CA VAL A 57 -3.17 -14.84 7.96
C VAL A 57 -4.23 -15.85 7.51
N GLN A 58 -4.74 -16.67 8.43
CA GLN A 58 -5.79 -17.64 8.14
C GLN A 58 -7.11 -16.99 7.73
N ASN A 59 -7.45 -15.83 8.29
CA ASN A 59 -8.65 -15.10 7.88
C ASN A 59 -8.54 -14.63 6.43
N TYR A 60 -7.37 -14.13 6.01
CA TYR A 60 -7.15 -13.71 4.62
C TYR A 60 -7.19 -14.88 3.63
N ILE A 61 -6.72 -16.06 4.03
CA ILE A 61 -6.87 -17.29 3.22
C ILE A 61 -8.34 -17.69 3.12
N LYS A 62 -9.07 -17.69 4.24
CA LYS A 62 -10.51 -18.04 4.27
C LYS A 62 -11.38 -17.07 3.47
N SER A 63 -11.06 -15.78 3.51
CA SER A 63 -11.75 -14.76 2.71
C SER A 63 -11.29 -14.71 1.25
N GLN A 64 -10.36 -15.59 0.86
CA GLN A 64 -9.78 -15.66 -0.47
C GLN A 64 -9.18 -14.33 -0.94
N VAL A 65 -8.48 -13.65 -0.04
CA VAL A 65 -7.64 -12.48 -0.38
C VAL A 65 -6.22 -12.94 -0.72
N ILE A 66 -5.76 -14.01 -0.08
CA ILE A 66 -4.45 -14.62 -0.29
C ILE A 66 -4.68 -16.09 -0.68
N SER A 67 -3.83 -16.64 -1.55
CA SER A 67 -3.97 -18.03 -1.98
C SER A 67 -3.68 -19.00 -0.82
N LYS A 68 -4.31 -20.17 -0.87
CA LYS A 68 -3.98 -21.25 0.06
C LYS A 68 -2.53 -21.68 -0.14
N PRO A 69 -1.79 -22.02 0.93
CA PRO A 69 -0.46 -22.60 0.80
C PRO A 69 -0.53 -23.90 -0.01
N GLU A 70 0.59 -24.28 -0.61
CA GLU A 70 0.71 -25.51 -1.40
C GLU A 70 0.20 -26.74 -0.63
N ASP A 71 -0.73 -27.47 -1.25
CA ASP A 71 -1.43 -28.59 -0.61
C ASP A 71 -0.47 -29.71 -0.16
N GLY A 72 -0.75 -30.27 1.01
CA GLY A 72 0.03 -31.37 1.59
C GLY A 72 1.43 -30.97 2.11
N LYS A 73 1.85 -29.71 1.97
CA LYS A 73 3.15 -29.24 2.44
C LYS A 73 3.02 -28.46 3.75
N LYS A 74 3.81 -28.86 4.77
CA LYS A 74 3.95 -28.05 5.99
C LYS A 74 4.66 -26.71 5.70
N ARG A 75 5.61 -26.73 4.75
CA ARG A 75 6.22 -25.54 4.14
C ARG A 75 5.53 -25.27 2.81
N GLY A 76 4.34 -24.68 2.87
CA GLY A 76 3.53 -24.43 1.68
C GLY A 76 3.50 -22.96 1.25
N TYR A 77 4.14 -22.06 2.00
CA TYR A 77 4.15 -20.64 1.68
C TYR A 77 5.36 -20.32 0.79
N THR A 78 5.09 -20.31 -0.50
CA THR A 78 6.07 -19.97 -1.54
C THR A 78 6.29 -18.45 -1.63
N LYS A 79 7.28 -18.05 -2.43
CA LYS A 79 7.57 -16.64 -2.74
C LYS A 79 6.36 -15.86 -3.28
N ILE A 80 5.44 -16.53 -3.99
CA ILE A 80 4.21 -15.89 -4.47
C ILE A 80 3.28 -15.50 -3.31
N HIS A 81 3.16 -16.36 -2.30
CA HIS A 81 2.38 -16.03 -1.09
C HIS A 81 3.00 -14.85 -0.35
N LEU A 82 4.34 -14.75 -0.32
CA LEU A 82 5.03 -13.62 0.29
C LEU A 82 4.80 -12.32 -0.47
N ALA A 83 4.78 -12.35 -1.80
CA ALA A 83 4.43 -11.17 -2.61
C ALA A 83 2.98 -10.72 -2.37
N GLN A 84 2.03 -11.66 -2.33
CA GLN A 84 0.63 -11.39 -1.99
C GLN A 84 0.50 -10.73 -0.61
N LEU A 85 1.18 -11.30 0.39
CA LEU A 85 1.15 -10.81 1.77
C LEU A 85 1.87 -9.46 1.93
N ALA A 86 2.96 -9.22 1.20
CA ALA A 86 3.64 -7.93 1.20
C ALA A 86 2.76 -6.82 0.60
N LEU A 87 2.15 -7.05 -0.57
CA LEU A 87 1.16 -6.11 -1.14
C LEU A 87 -0.01 -5.86 -0.19
N LEU A 88 -0.52 -6.92 0.44
CA LEU A 88 -1.56 -6.79 1.45
C LEU A 88 -1.10 -5.91 2.62
N SER A 89 0.11 -6.11 3.14
CA SER A 89 0.66 -5.30 4.23
C SER A 89 0.76 -3.81 3.90
N TYR A 90 1.05 -3.45 2.64
CA TYR A 90 1.06 -2.04 2.22
C TYR A 90 -0.35 -1.43 2.17
N MET A 91 -1.37 -2.22 1.85
CA MET A 91 -2.75 -1.74 1.73
C MET A 91 -3.53 -1.74 3.05
N ARG A 92 -3.28 -2.74 3.92
CA ARG A 92 -4.03 -2.99 5.15
C ARG A 92 -4.16 -1.79 6.11
N PRO A 93 -3.17 -0.91 6.29
CA PRO A 93 -3.33 0.28 7.12
C PRO A 93 -4.40 1.26 6.59
N ILE A 94 -4.72 1.18 5.30
CA ILE A 94 -5.53 2.16 4.57
C ILE A 94 -6.89 1.57 4.16
N LEU A 95 -6.89 0.33 3.69
CA LEU A 95 -8.01 -0.38 3.07
C LEU A 95 -8.53 -1.52 3.94
N THR A 96 -9.84 -1.75 3.88
CA THR A 96 -10.51 -2.91 4.46
C THR A 96 -10.20 -4.18 3.65
N THR A 97 -10.42 -5.35 4.26
CA THR A 97 -10.25 -6.65 3.59
C THR A 97 -11.03 -6.76 2.27
N GLU A 98 -12.25 -6.24 2.22
CA GLU A 98 -13.08 -6.25 1.01
C GLU A 98 -12.54 -5.32 -0.07
N GLU A 99 -12.05 -4.13 0.28
CA GLU A 99 -11.40 -3.22 -0.67
C GLU A 99 -10.10 -3.82 -1.22
N ILE A 100 -9.29 -4.46 -0.37
CA ILE A 100 -8.07 -5.15 -0.80
C ILE A 100 -8.40 -6.27 -1.77
N LYS A 101 -9.44 -7.07 -1.48
CA LYS A 101 -9.89 -8.13 -2.38
C LYS A 101 -10.23 -7.56 -3.76
N LYS A 102 -10.97 -6.44 -3.79
CA LYS A 102 -11.32 -5.76 -5.03
C LYS A 102 -10.11 -5.28 -5.81
N VAL A 103 -9.10 -4.74 -5.13
CA VAL A 103 -7.84 -4.33 -5.77
C VAL A 103 -7.14 -5.53 -6.42
N PHE A 104 -7.03 -6.65 -5.71
CA PHE A 104 -6.41 -7.86 -6.28
C PHE A 104 -7.19 -8.41 -7.47
N THR A 105 -8.52 -8.40 -7.43
CA THR A 105 -9.34 -8.88 -8.57
C THR A 105 -9.19 -8.05 -9.85
N LEU A 106 -8.59 -6.87 -9.79
CA LEU A 106 -8.26 -6.09 -11.00
C LEU A 106 -7.17 -6.74 -11.86
N ALA A 107 -6.34 -7.58 -11.26
CA ALA A 107 -5.19 -8.21 -11.91
C ALA A 107 -5.21 -9.74 -11.81
N PHE A 108 -5.88 -10.28 -10.79
CA PHE A 108 -5.90 -11.71 -10.44
C PHE A 108 -7.34 -12.16 -10.24
N ASN A 109 -7.91 -12.85 -11.23
CA ASN A 109 -9.34 -13.16 -11.26
C ASN A 109 -9.72 -14.10 -10.12
N GLU A 110 -9.00 -15.22 -10.01
CA GLU A 110 -9.21 -16.23 -8.97
C GLU A 110 -7.95 -16.40 -8.14
N ILE A 111 -7.98 -16.04 -6.86
CA ILE A 111 -6.75 -16.03 -6.04
C ILE A 111 -6.05 -17.41 -5.96
N ASN A 112 -6.81 -18.51 -6.12
CA ASN A 112 -6.30 -19.88 -6.07
C ASN A 112 -6.13 -20.53 -7.46
N ASP A 113 -6.52 -19.85 -8.55
CA ASP A 113 -6.35 -20.31 -9.93
C ASP A 113 -5.80 -19.16 -10.78
N ARG A 114 -4.58 -19.34 -11.27
CA ARG A 114 -3.80 -18.29 -11.93
C ARG A 114 -3.81 -18.42 -13.45
N THR A 115 -4.63 -19.31 -14.01
CA THR A 115 -4.58 -19.67 -15.43
C THR A 115 -5.06 -18.54 -16.35
N ASP A 116 -5.85 -17.62 -15.83
CA ASP A 116 -6.45 -16.49 -16.53
C ASP A 116 -6.07 -15.12 -15.95
N ASP A 117 -5.08 -15.07 -15.06
CA ASP A 117 -4.57 -13.82 -14.47
C ASP A 117 -4.04 -12.87 -15.56
N VAL A 118 -4.36 -11.58 -15.45
CA VAL A 118 -3.92 -10.53 -16.40
C VAL A 118 -2.40 -10.36 -16.37
N ILE A 119 -1.80 -10.56 -15.20
CA ILE A 119 -0.36 -10.44 -14.97
C ILE A 119 0.07 -11.39 -13.84
N SER A 120 1.30 -11.90 -13.89
CA SER A 120 1.84 -12.73 -12.78
C SER A 120 2.09 -11.91 -11.51
N TRP A 121 1.96 -12.54 -10.33
CA TRP A 121 2.30 -11.94 -9.03
C TRP A 121 3.72 -11.39 -8.94
N GLU A 122 4.69 -12.11 -9.52
CA GLU A 122 6.09 -11.66 -9.61
C GLU A 122 6.17 -10.31 -10.34
N LYS A 123 5.65 -10.27 -11.58
CA LYS A 123 5.71 -9.06 -12.39
C LYS A 123 4.93 -7.91 -11.76
N ALA A 124 3.77 -8.16 -11.17
CA ALA A 124 2.98 -7.13 -10.48
C ALA A 124 3.73 -6.53 -9.30
N TYR A 125 4.29 -7.38 -8.43
CA TYR A 125 5.02 -6.91 -7.25
C TYR A 125 6.33 -6.21 -7.61
N ALA A 126 7.13 -6.79 -8.51
CA ALA A 126 8.37 -6.16 -8.98
C ALA A 126 8.10 -4.79 -9.61
N THR A 127 7.07 -4.69 -10.47
CA THR A 127 6.69 -3.40 -11.09
C THR A 127 6.22 -2.39 -10.03
N PHE A 128 5.48 -2.83 -9.01
CA PHE A 128 5.12 -1.98 -7.87
C PHE A 128 6.37 -1.48 -7.13
N CYS A 129 7.33 -2.36 -6.84
CA CYS A 129 8.60 -1.98 -6.20
C CYS A 129 9.35 -0.94 -7.03
N ASP A 130 9.50 -1.16 -8.33
CA ASP A 130 10.19 -0.24 -9.25
C ASP A 130 9.54 1.16 -9.24
N ILE A 131 8.21 1.23 -9.43
CA ILE A 131 7.46 2.49 -9.40
C ILE A 131 7.65 3.20 -8.06
N GLN A 132 7.57 2.44 -6.96
CA GLN A 132 7.66 3.04 -5.63
C GLN A 132 9.09 3.49 -5.30
N THR A 133 10.14 2.81 -5.80
CA THR A 133 11.53 3.27 -5.71
C THR A 133 11.75 4.56 -6.49
N GLU A 134 11.19 4.70 -7.69
CA GLU A 134 11.24 5.94 -8.48
C GLU A 134 10.52 7.10 -7.76
N CYS A 135 9.27 6.87 -7.31
CA CYS A 135 8.50 7.84 -6.53
C CYS A 135 9.23 8.27 -5.26
N SER A 136 9.89 7.32 -4.58
CA SER A 136 10.70 7.56 -3.39
C SER A 136 11.91 8.46 -3.70
N ASN A 137 12.61 8.21 -4.80
CA ASN A 137 13.73 9.05 -5.20
C ASN A 137 13.31 10.48 -5.54
N ASP A 138 12.11 10.67 -6.09
CA ASP A 138 11.56 12.01 -6.36
C ASP A 138 10.98 12.67 -5.11
N PHE A 139 10.40 11.89 -4.19
CA PHE A 139 10.02 12.33 -2.84
C PHE A 139 11.21 12.99 -2.12
N LEU A 140 12.40 12.39 -2.20
CA LEU A 140 13.61 12.89 -1.55
C LEU A 140 14.17 14.19 -2.15
N LYS A 141 13.81 14.51 -3.40
CA LYS A 141 14.32 15.70 -4.13
C LYS A 141 13.48 16.94 -3.89
N ASN A 142 12.21 16.80 -3.55
CA ASN A 142 11.28 17.91 -3.39
C ASN A 142 11.08 18.24 -1.91
N ALA A 143 11.29 19.49 -1.51
CA ALA A 143 10.94 19.94 -0.17
C ALA A 143 9.40 19.85 -0.02
N TYR A 144 8.93 18.97 0.88
CA TYR A 144 7.51 18.67 1.10
C TYR A 144 6.66 19.87 1.53
N PHE A 145 7.32 20.89 2.06
CA PHE A 145 6.70 22.07 2.62
C PHE A 145 7.25 23.30 1.93
N ASP A 146 6.34 24.17 1.50
CA ASP A 146 6.66 25.53 1.09
C ASP A 146 7.12 26.30 2.34
N GLU A 147 8.42 26.22 2.62
CA GLU A 147 9.01 26.82 3.80
C GLU A 147 8.77 28.32 3.87
N GLU A 148 8.80 28.99 2.72
CA GLU A 148 8.56 30.43 2.64
C GLU A 148 7.14 30.76 3.07
N LYS A 149 6.15 30.02 2.58
CA LYS A 149 4.75 30.22 2.97
C LYS A 149 4.52 29.97 4.46
N ILE A 150 5.10 28.92 5.01
CA ILE A 150 4.98 28.61 6.45
C ILE A 150 5.68 29.69 7.28
N GLN A 151 6.89 30.10 6.89
CA GLN A 151 7.63 31.16 7.59
C GLN A 151 6.91 32.52 7.52
N ASN A 152 6.29 32.86 6.40
CA ASN A 152 5.55 34.11 6.26
C ASN A 152 4.33 34.16 7.21
N ILE A 153 3.56 33.07 7.31
CA ILE A 153 2.43 32.99 8.25
C ILE A 153 2.90 33.09 9.70
N ILE A 154 4.02 32.43 10.04
CA ILE A 154 4.58 32.48 11.40
C ILE A 154 5.04 33.90 11.76
N LYS A 155 5.73 34.59 10.82
CA LYS A 155 6.17 35.98 11.02
C LYS A 155 5.01 36.94 11.25
N GLU A 156 3.88 36.72 10.59
CA GLU A 156 2.66 37.53 10.81
C GLU A 156 2.08 37.34 12.24
N CYS A 157 2.32 36.20 12.88
CA CYS A 157 1.76 35.87 14.19
C CYS A 157 2.47 36.54 15.38
N SER A 158 3.62 37.21 15.17
CA SER A 158 4.41 37.90 16.23
C SER A 158 4.67 37.03 17.48
N LEU A 159 5.13 35.79 17.28
CA LEU A 159 5.33 34.80 18.34
C LEU A 159 6.74 34.87 18.96
N GLU A 160 6.91 34.30 20.15
CA GLU A 160 8.25 34.00 20.68
C GLU A 160 8.88 32.85 19.88
N GLU A 161 10.22 32.84 19.75
CA GLU A 161 10.97 31.85 18.95
C GLU A 161 10.59 30.38 19.26
N LYS A 162 10.37 30.05 20.55
CA LYS A 162 9.94 28.71 20.98
C LYS A 162 8.54 28.33 20.47
N ASP A 163 7.65 29.31 20.34
CA ASP A 163 6.27 29.10 19.91
C ASP A 163 6.17 29.12 18.39
N GLU A 164 7.05 29.86 17.69
CA GLU A 164 7.24 29.76 16.24
C GLU A 164 7.58 28.33 15.81
N GLU A 165 8.56 27.70 16.47
CA GLU A 165 8.96 26.31 16.19
C GLU A 165 7.80 25.33 16.41
N ARG A 166 7.06 25.47 17.51
CA ARG A 166 5.91 24.60 17.83
C ARG A 166 4.79 24.74 16.81
N ILE A 167 4.46 25.96 16.39
CA ILE A 167 3.45 26.22 15.37
C ILE A 167 3.89 25.69 14.01
N LYS A 168 5.19 25.81 13.68
CA LYS A 168 5.76 25.25 12.45
C LYS A 168 5.58 23.74 12.38
N VAL A 169 5.97 23.01 13.44
CA VAL A 169 5.79 21.55 13.53
C VAL A 169 4.31 21.18 13.45
N PHE A 170 3.45 21.92 14.16
CA PHE A 170 2.00 21.70 14.11
C PHE A 170 1.45 21.82 12.68
N LEU A 171 1.79 22.89 11.95
CA LEU A 171 1.32 23.10 10.57
C LEU A 171 1.82 22.02 9.62
N ILE A 172 3.06 21.58 9.78
CA ILE A 172 3.65 20.48 9.01
C ILE A 172 2.86 19.19 9.25
N VAL A 173 2.65 18.80 10.51
CA VAL A 173 1.89 17.60 10.88
C VAL A 173 0.46 17.66 10.35
N MET A 174 -0.23 18.79 10.51
CA MET A 174 -1.58 18.96 10.01
C MET A 174 -1.66 18.86 8.48
N THR A 175 -0.66 19.39 7.77
CA THR A 175 -0.58 19.30 6.31
C THR A 175 -0.39 17.86 5.86
N LEU A 176 0.52 17.11 6.50
CA LEU A 176 0.73 15.69 6.21
C LEU A 176 -0.54 14.86 6.44
N ILE A 177 -1.24 15.09 7.55
CA ILE A 177 -2.51 14.40 7.86
C ILE A 177 -3.58 14.71 6.80
N ALA A 178 -3.68 15.97 6.37
CA ALA A 178 -4.63 16.37 5.34
C ALA A 178 -4.30 15.70 3.99
N GLN A 179 -3.03 15.68 3.58
CA GLN A 179 -2.57 15.00 2.37
C GLN A 179 -2.84 13.50 2.42
N ALA A 180 -2.48 12.83 3.51
CA ALA A 180 -2.73 11.40 3.72
C ALA A 180 -4.22 11.08 3.62
N SER A 181 -5.09 11.94 4.19
CA SER A 181 -6.54 11.79 4.12
C SER A 181 -7.08 11.88 2.69
N VAL A 182 -6.54 12.80 1.87
CA VAL A 182 -6.91 12.94 0.45
C VAL A 182 -6.47 11.72 -0.36
N ILE A 183 -5.21 11.28 -0.19
CA ILE A 183 -4.66 10.10 -0.89
C ILE A 183 -5.48 8.86 -0.54
N LYS A 184 -5.77 8.64 0.75
CA LYS A 184 -6.63 7.55 1.21
C LYS A 184 -7.99 7.59 0.52
N LYS A 185 -8.67 8.74 0.54
CA LYS A 185 -10.00 8.88 -0.07
C LYS A 185 -9.96 8.65 -1.58
N LEU A 186 -8.91 9.11 -2.26
CA LEU A 186 -8.72 8.89 -3.69
C LEU A 186 -8.59 7.39 -4.00
N ALA A 187 -7.72 6.67 -3.27
CA ALA A 187 -7.54 5.23 -3.45
C ALA A 187 -8.86 4.47 -3.28
N GLN A 188 -9.61 4.75 -2.21
CA GLN A 188 -10.93 4.13 -1.97
C GLN A 188 -11.93 4.47 -3.09
N THR A 189 -11.95 5.73 -3.54
CA THR A 189 -12.86 6.17 -4.60
C THR A 189 -12.56 5.50 -5.94
N ILE A 190 -11.29 5.29 -6.28
CA ILE A 190 -10.88 4.57 -7.49
C ILE A 190 -11.41 3.13 -7.47
N VAL A 191 -11.21 2.42 -6.35
CA VAL A 191 -11.67 1.04 -6.19
C VAL A 191 -13.20 0.95 -6.35
N GLU A 192 -13.95 1.84 -5.68
CA GLU A 192 -15.41 1.86 -5.77
C GLU A 192 -15.94 2.24 -7.15
N SER A 193 -15.28 3.18 -7.82
CA SER A 193 -15.71 3.72 -9.10
C SER A 193 -15.42 2.75 -10.24
N TYR A 194 -14.28 2.06 -10.20
CA TYR A 194 -13.95 1.03 -11.18
C TYR A 194 -14.92 -0.15 -11.08
N GLU A 195 -15.26 -0.61 -9.87
CA GLU A 195 -16.25 -1.67 -9.67
C GLU A 195 -17.62 -1.34 -10.29
N LYS A 196 -18.06 -0.08 -10.17
CA LYS A 196 -19.32 0.38 -10.79
C LYS A 196 -19.23 0.41 -12.31
N TYR A 197 -18.09 0.87 -12.84
CA TYR A 197 -17.83 0.92 -14.27
C TYR A 197 -17.82 -0.48 -14.89
N ASP A 198 -17.09 -1.41 -14.27
CA ASP A 198 -16.96 -2.81 -14.73
C ASP A 198 -18.30 -3.56 -14.70
N LYS A 199 -19.09 -3.38 -13.63
CA LYS A 199 -20.47 -3.91 -13.56
C LYS A 199 -21.39 -3.34 -14.62
N HIS A 200 -21.24 -2.05 -14.96
CA HIS A 200 -22.06 -1.44 -16.00
C HIS A 200 -21.68 -1.98 -17.39
N ASN A 201 -20.38 -2.13 -17.66
CA ASN A 201 -19.90 -2.59 -18.96
C ASN A 201 -20.22 -4.07 -19.21
N SER A 202 -20.12 -4.93 -18.17
CA SER A 202 -20.54 -6.33 -18.24
C SER A 202 -22.05 -6.53 -18.41
N MET A 203 -22.90 -5.60 -17.93
CA MET A 203 -24.35 -5.64 -18.19
C MET A 203 -24.74 -5.16 -19.58
N THR A 204 -23.91 -4.38 -20.26
CA THR A 204 -24.16 -3.88 -21.62
C THR A 204 -23.69 -4.81 -22.73
N GLU A 205 -22.89 -5.83 -22.42
CA GLU A 205 -22.39 -6.81 -23.40
C GLU A 205 -23.35 -7.99 -23.68
N ASP A 206 -24.50 -8.08 -23.01
CA ASP A 206 -25.55 -9.07 -23.34
C ASP A 206 -26.74 -8.45 -24.08
N PRO A 207 -26.77 -8.60 -25.43
CA PRO A 207 -28.03 -8.82 -26.12
C PRO A 207 -27.91 -9.91 -27.21
N LYS A 208 -28.36 -11.13 -26.89
CA LYS A 208 -29.39 -11.94 -27.61
C LYS A 208 -29.15 -13.45 -27.47
N SER A 209 -29.94 -14.09 -26.59
CA SER A 209 -30.51 -15.39 -26.90
C SER A 209 -31.84 -15.18 -27.64
N GLU A 210 -32.00 -15.91 -28.74
CA GLU A 210 -33.26 -16.31 -29.39
C GLU A 210 -34.16 -15.22 -30.02
N ASP A 211 -34.18 -15.22 -31.36
CA ASP A 211 -35.45 -15.40 -32.06
C ASP A 211 -35.20 -16.18 -33.35
N SER A 212 -35.90 -17.31 -33.46
CA SER A 212 -36.03 -18.16 -34.63
C SER A 212 -36.79 -17.46 -35.75
N ALA A 213 -36.34 -17.59 -37.01
CA ALA A 213 -37.23 -17.68 -38.17
C ALA A 213 -36.46 -18.21 -39.40
N ASP A 214 -36.94 -19.34 -39.90
CA ASP A 214 -37.02 -19.76 -41.30
C ASP A 214 -35.73 -19.85 -42.15
N GLU A 215 -35.28 -21.10 -42.39
CA GLU A 215 -35.30 -21.75 -43.72
C GLU A 215 -35.21 -23.28 -43.61
#